data_AF-A0A0T6ANY6-F1
#
_entry.id   AF-A0A0T6ANY6-F1
#
_cell.length_a   1.000
_cell.length_b   1.000
_cell.length_c   1.000
_cell.angle_alpha   90.00
_cell.angle_beta   90.00
_cell.angle_gamma   90.00
#
_symmetry.space_group_name_H-M   'P 1'
#
loop_
_entity.id
_entity.type
_entity.pdbx_description
1 polymer ?
#
loop_
_entity_poly.entity_id
_entity_poly.type
_entity_poly.pdbx_seq_one_letter_code
_entity_poly.pdbx_strand_id
1 'polypeptide(L)'
;MTPLRLVALLLGLVVLFPPAAGAQALPVFDQGRTYPREADLQRAIQPYQAALAADTRNARAHYWLGFAYLYAYRHYRGGLAPYAAGYLPRALASLRQAVQLDGKFVPAISALHDALILSGQDEEATVLLKRLLEMTRPPGQTYQVPPG
;
A
#
# COMPACT_ATOMS: atom_id res chain seq x y z
N MET A 1 -11.49 -33.47 -62.76
CA MET A 1 -10.97 -32.17 -62.29
C MET A 1 -11.24 -32.09 -60.78
N THR A 2 -10.23 -31.76 -60.00
CA THR A 2 -10.05 -31.99 -58.55
C THR A 2 -11.19 -31.52 -57.62
N PRO A 3 -11.59 -32.29 -56.59
CA PRO A 3 -12.30 -31.71 -55.44
C PRO A 3 -11.28 -31.03 -54.51
N LEU A 4 -11.42 -29.70 -54.41
CA LEU A 4 -10.65 -28.83 -53.53
C LEU A 4 -11.04 -29.10 -52.07
N ARG A 5 -10.04 -29.44 -51.25
CA ARG A 5 -10.15 -29.64 -49.81
C ARG A 5 -10.56 -28.32 -49.12
N LEU A 6 -11.68 -28.31 -48.40
CA LEU A 6 -11.97 -27.27 -47.41
C LEU A 6 -11.49 -27.75 -46.04
N VAL A 7 -10.27 -27.32 -45.71
CA VAL A 7 -9.65 -27.42 -44.39
C VAL A 7 -10.00 -26.15 -43.60
N ALA A 8 -10.38 -26.35 -42.35
CA ALA A 8 -10.31 -25.43 -41.21
C ALA A 8 -11.22 -24.18 -41.19
N LEU A 9 -12.00 -24.04 -40.12
CA LEU A 9 -11.54 -23.28 -38.94
C LEU A 9 -12.50 -23.51 -37.76
N LEU A 10 -12.08 -24.33 -36.79
CA LEU A 10 -12.64 -24.28 -35.44
C LEU A 10 -11.95 -23.11 -34.73
N LEU A 11 -12.66 -22.00 -34.57
CA LEU A 11 -12.29 -20.91 -33.68
C LEU A 11 -12.41 -21.41 -32.23
N GLY A 12 -11.36 -22.09 -31.77
CA GLY A 12 -11.14 -22.31 -30.35
C GLY A 12 -10.85 -20.96 -29.70
N LEU A 13 -11.86 -20.37 -29.08
CA LEU A 13 -11.68 -19.27 -28.13
C LEU A 13 -10.95 -19.84 -26.92
N VAL A 14 -9.62 -19.93 -27.00
CA VAL A 14 -8.78 -20.13 -25.82
C VAL A 14 -8.83 -18.82 -25.05
N VAL A 15 -9.78 -18.72 -24.13
CA VAL A 15 -9.73 -17.72 -23.06
C VAL A 15 -8.52 -18.12 -22.21
N LEU A 16 -7.38 -17.54 -22.53
CA LEU A 16 -6.17 -17.67 -21.74
C LEU A 16 -6.43 -16.95 -20.41
N PHE A 17 -6.96 -17.66 -19.43
CA PHE A 17 -6.83 -17.25 -18.04
C PHE A 17 -5.32 -17.17 -17.76
N PRO A 18 -4.75 -15.98 -17.48
CA PRO A 18 -3.39 -15.93 -17.01
C PRO A 18 -3.31 -16.84 -15.78
N PRO A 19 -2.24 -17.63 -15.62
CA PRO A 19 -2.08 -18.46 -14.42
C PRO A 19 -2.28 -17.55 -13.22
N ALA A 20 -3.15 -17.93 -12.29
CA ALA A 20 -3.30 -17.25 -11.02
C ALA A 20 -1.89 -17.06 -10.49
N ALA A 21 -1.41 -15.82 -10.49
CA ALA A 21 -0.03 -15.51 -10.16
C ALA A 21 0.14 -16.00 -8.71
N GLY A 22 0.77 -17.17 -8.55
CA GLY A 22 1.07 -17.73 -7.24
C GLY A 22 1.71 -16.63 -6.42
N ALA A 23 1.17 -16.34 -5.25
CA ALA A 23 1.36 -15.10 -4.49
C ALA A 23 2.79 -14.55 -4.60
N GLN A 24 3.03 -13.73 -5.62
CA GLN A 24 4.33 -13.12 -5.82
C GLN A 24 4.52 -12.11 -4.70
N ALA A 25 5.67 -12.17 -4.03
CA ALA A 25 5.97 -11.22 -2.97
C ALA A 25 5.88 -9.81 -3.54
N LEU A 26 5.07 -8.96 -2.91
CA LEU A 26 4.93 -7.57 -3.34
C LEU A 26 6.29 -6.86 -3.27
N PRO A 27 6.64 -6.07 -4.30
CA PRO A 27 7.88 -5.31 -4.28
C PRO A 27 7.84 -4.28 -3.15
N VAL A 28 8.97 -4.11 -2.47
CA VAL A 28 9.16 -3.01 -1.52
C VAL A 28 9.04 -1.70 -2.28
N PHE A 29 8.30 -0.72 -1.74
CA PHE A 29 8.19 0.59 -2.39
C PHE A 29 9.55 1.27 -2.37
N ASP A 30 10.05 1.68 -3.54
CA ASP A 30 11.34 2.33 -3.67
C ASP A 30 11.25 3.80 -3.22
N GLN A 31 11.75 4.05 -2.01
CA GLN A 31 11.80 5.36 -1.37
C GLN A 31 13.02 6.17 -1.76
N GLY A 32 14.05 5.52 -2.33
CA GLY A 32 15.26 6.17 -2.84
C GLY A 32 15.03 6.85 -4.18
N ARG A 33 13.98 6.44 -4.90
CA ARG A 33 13.52 7.06 -6.13
C ARG A 33 12.57 8.22 -5.88
N THR A 34 12.75 9.32 -6.61
CA THR A 34 11.77 10.41 -6.67
C THR A 34 10.72 10.13 -7.74
N TYR A 35 9.48 10.59 -7.49
CA TYR A 35 8.35 10.48 -8.41
C TYR A 35 7.88 11.90 -8.78
N PRO A 36 8.54 12.57 -9.74
CA PRO A 36 8.28 13.99 -10.03
C PRO A 36 6.91 14.21 -10.70
N ARG A 37 6.33 13.17 -11.32
CA ARG A 37 5.02 13.23 -11.99
C ARG A 37 4.09 12.19 -11.39
N GLU A 38 2.79 12.49 -11.40
CA GLU A 38 1.76 11.58 -10.94
C GLU A 38 1.81 10.23 -11.68
N ALA A 39 2.03 10.24 -13.00
CA ALA A 39 2.15 9.03 -13.80
C ALA A 39 3.30 8.11 -13.34
N ASP A 40 4.38 8.67 -12.79
CA ASP A 40 5.51 7.88 -12.29
C ASP A 40 5.15 7.19 -10.97
N LEU A 41 4.43 7.88 -10.07
CA LEU A 41 3.90 7.27 -8.87
C LEU A 41 2.84 6.21 -9.22
N GLN A 42 1.93 6.51 -10.15
CA GLN A 42 0.89 5.56 -10.58
C GLN A 42 1.50 4.26 -11.08
N ARG A 43 2.58 4.33 -11.87
CA ARG A 43 3.33 3.14 -12.30
C ARG A 43 3.94 2.39 -11.12
N ALA A 44 4.50 3.09 -10.14
CA ALA A 44 5.13 2.48 -8.97
C ALA A 44 4.13 1.77 -8.05
N ILE A 45 2.89 2.25 -7.96
CA ILE A 45 1.85 1.66 -7.12
C ILE A 45 1.00 0.59 -7.81
N GLN A 46 1.16 0.39 -9.13
CA GLN A 46 0.44 -0.63 -9.91
C GLN A 46 0.49 -2.03 -9.25
N PRO A 47 1.65 -2.54 -8.76
CA PRO A 47 1.69 -3.87 -8.16
C PRO A 47 0.78 -3.99 -6.93
N TYR A 48 0.66 -2.93 -6.13
CA TYR A 48 -0.19 -2.92 -4.94
C TYR A 48 -1.67 -2.85 -5.31
N GLN A 49 -2.02 -2.05 -6.31
CA GLN A 49 -3.38 -1.98 -6.85
C GLN A 49 -3.82 -3.32 -7.44
N ALA A 50 -2.95 -3.97 -8.22
CA ALA A 50 -3.22 -5.30 -8.78
C ALA A 50 -3.38 -6.37 -7.68
N ALA A 51 -2.54 -6.34 -6.64
CA ALA A 51 -2.68 -7.24 -5.51
C ALA A 51 -3.98 -7.02 -4.74
N LEU A 52 -4.44 -5.77 -4.57
CA LEU A 52 -5.72 -5.46 -3.94
C LEU A 52 -6.93 -5.82 -4.82
N ALA A 53 -6.77 -5.79 -6.14
CA ALA A 53 -7.80 -6.28 -7.06
C ALA A 53 -7.96 -7.81 -6.97
N ALA A 54 -6.86 -8.53 -6.72
CA ALA A 54 -6.87 -9.99 -6.55
C ALA A 54 -7.31 -10.41 -5.13
N ASP A 55 -6.85 -9.70 -4.10
CA ASP A 55 -7.19 -9.93 -2.69
C ASP A 55 -7.32 -8.60 -1.95
N THR A 56 -8.56 -8.20 -1.71
CA THR A 56 -8.90 -6.95 -0.99
C THR A 56 -8.48 -6.97 0.47
N ARG A 57 -8.16 -8.14 1.04
CA ARG A 57 -7.74 -8.35 2.43
C ARG A 57 -6.22 -8.45 2.58
N ASN A 58 -5.46 -8.15 1.54
CA ASN A 58 -4.00 -8.16 1.60
C ASN A 58 -3.45 -6.96 2.39
N ALA A 59 -3.16 -7.18 3.67
CA ALA A 59 -2.63 -6.15 4.57
C ALA A 59 -1.33 -5.50 4.06
N ARG A 60 -0.45 -6.28 3.42
CA ARG A 60 0.83 -5.79 2.87
C ARG A 60 0.62 -4.90 1.65
N ALA A 61 -0.37 -5.21 0.80
CA ALA A 61 -0.71 -4.38 -0.35
C ALA A 61 -1.30 -3.03 0.09
N HIS A 62 -2.23 -3.05 1.05
CA HIS A 62 -2.74 -1.84 1.70
C HIS A 62 -1.63 -1.00 2.32
N TYR A 63 -0.67 -1.64 3.01
CA TYR A 63 0.48 -0.95 3.58
C TYR A 63 1.32 -0.26 2.52
N TRP A 64 1.78 -0.97 1.49
CA TRP A 64 2.66 -0.37 0.49
C TRP A 64 1.96 0.72 -0.35
N LEU A 65 0.68 0.53 -0.66
CA LEU A 65 -0.12 1.55 -1.32
C LEU A 65 -0.27 2.80 -0.45
N GLY A 66 -0.61 2.63 0.83
CA GLY A 66 -0.73 3.72 1.79
C GLY A 66 0.59 4.44 2.04
N PHE A 67 1.68 3.67 2.13
CA PHE A 67 3.03 4.19 2.28
C PHE A 67 3.44 5.04 1.07
N ALA A 68 3.16 4.58 -0.15
CA ALA A 68 3.45 5.33 -1.37
C ALA A 68 2.68 6.67 -1.44
N TYR A 69 1.40 6.67 -1.05
CA TYR A 69 0.62 7.91 -0.95
C TYR A 69 1.18 8.86 0.12
N LEU A 70 1.57 8.32 1.29
CA LEU A 70 2.18 9.10 2.37
C LEU A 70 3.50 9.73 1.92
N TYR A 71 4.34 8.95 1.23
CA TYR A 71 5.60 9.40 0.67
C TYR A 71 5.40 10.57 -0.31
N ALA A 72 4.46 10.42 -1.25
CA ALA A 72 4.14 11.45 -2.22
C ALA A 72 3.59 12.72 -1.52
N TYR A 73 2.73 12.57 -0.52
CA TYR A 73 2.22 13.71 0.26
C TYR A 73 3.34 14.44 1.04
N ARG A 74 4.31 13.72 1.61
CA ARG A 74 5.49 14.34 2.24
C ARG A 74 6.29 15.16 1.24
N HIS A 75 6.45 14.65 0.01
CA HIS A 75 7.11 15.37 -1.07
C HIS A 75 6.29 16.57 -1.56
N TYR A 76 4.95 16.51 -1.53
CA TYR A 76 4.09 17.67 -1.75
C TYR A 76 4.37 18.77 -0.71
N ARG A 77 4.40 18.42 0.58
CA ARG A 77 4.72 19.38 1.65
C ARG A 77 6.10 20.00 1.52
N GLY A 78 7.04 19.27 0.91
CA GLY A 78 8.39 19.75 0.58
C GLY A 78 8.52 20.44 -0.78
N GLY A 79 7.44 20.62 -1.54
CA GLY A 79 7.46 21.28 -2.85
C GLY A 79 7.98 20.44 -4.02
N LEU A 80 8.23 19.14 -3.82
CA LEU A 80 8.82 18.23 -4.81
C LEU A 80 7.78 17.44 -5.63
N ALA A 81 6.53 17.36 -5.14
CA ALA A 81 5.44 16.64 -5.80
C ALA A 81 4.11 17.42 -5.75
N PRO A 82 3.95 18.50 -6.54
CA PRO A 82 2.76 19.35 -6.51
C PRO A 82 1.43 18.60 -6.70
N TYR A 83 1.46 17.50 -7.46
CA TYR A 83 0.28 16.67 -7.75
C TYR A 83 -0.26 15.91 -6.51
N ALA A 84 0.53 15.77 -5.44
CA ALA A 84 0.22 14.86 -4.33
C ALA A 84 -0.52 15.53 -3.16
N ALA A 85 -1.04 16.75 -3.31
CA ALA A 85 -1.79 17.47 -2.27
C ALA A 85 -2.95 16.64 -1.69
N GLY A 86 -3.69 15.93 -2.56
CA GLY A 86 -4.86 15.14 -2.18
C GLY A 86 -4.56 13.71 -1.71
N TYR A 87 -3.30 13.35 -1.49
CA TYR A 87 -2.94 11.95 -1.23
C TYR A 87 -2.91 11.57 0.25
N LEU A 88 -2.90 12.53 1.17
CA LEU A 88 -2.95 12.22 2.62
C LEU A 88 -4.20 11.42 3.02
N PRO A 89 -5.43 11.77 2.56
CA PRO A 89 -6.61 10.95 2.85
C PRO A 89 -6.51 9.51 2.30
N ARG A 90 -5.89 9.34 1.12
CA ARG A 90 -5.67 8.01 0.52
C ARG A 90 -4.66 7.18 1.30
N ALA A 91 -3.61 7.83 1.81
CA ALA A 91 -2.62 7.22 2.69
C ALA A 91 -3.30 6.72 3.97
N LEU A 92 -4.06 7.58 4.66
CA LEU A 92 -4.81 7.23 5.87
C LEU A 92 -5.74 6.04 5.64
N ALA A 93 -6.57 6.08 4.59
CA ALA A 93 -7.51 5.00 4.30
C ALA A 93 -6.80 3.64 4.11
N SER A 94 -5.76 3.62 3.29
CA SER A 94 -5.02 2.38 2.99
C SER A 94 -4.25 1.87 4.22
N LEU A 95 -3.61 2.75 4.98
CA LEU A 95 -2.87 2.39 6.20
C LEU A 95 -3.80 1.90 7.32
N ARG A 96 -4.98 2.52 7.48
CA ARG A 96 -6.03 2.02 8.40
C ARG A 96 -6.46 0.61 8.03
N GLN A 97 -6.69 0.32 6.74
CA GLN A 97 -7.01 -1.03 6.29
C GLN A 97 -5.88 -2.02 6.60
N ALA A 98 -4.62 -1.65 6.36
CA ALA A 98 -3.48 -2.49 6.69
C ALA A 98 -3.44 -2.86 8.19
N VAL A 99 -3.60 -1.88 9.07
CA VAL A 99 -3.61 -2.08 10.54
C VAL A 99 -4.84 -2.84 11.02
N GLN A 100 -5.99 -2.66 10.37
CA GLN A 100 -7.21 -3.40 10.67
C GLN A 100 -7.08 -4.88 10.30
N LEU A 101 -6.45 -5.18 9.17
CA LEU A 101 -6.22 -6.54 8.69
C LEU A 101 -5.12 -7.26 9.46
N ASP A 102 -4.04 -6.55 9.80
CA ASP A 102 -2.97 -7.07 10.65
C ASP A 102 -2.60 -6.05 11.74
N GLY A 103 -3.21 -6.24 12.91
CA GLY A 103 -3.00 -5.41 14.09
C GLY A 103 -1.61 -5.52 14.72
N LYS A 104 -0.74 -6.43 14.26
CA LYS A 104 0.64 -6.55 14.75
C LYS A 104 1.65 -6.10 13.69
N PHE A 105 1.19 -5.57 12.56
CA PHE A 105 2.06 -5.12 11.48
C PHE A 105 2.71 -3.77 11.83
N VAL A 106 3.82 -3.84 12.57
CA VAL A 106 4.57 -2.69 13.11
C VAL A 106 4.85 -1.62 12.04
N PRO A 107 5.39 -1.94 10.84
CA PRO A 107 5.56 -0.94 9.78
C PRO A 107 4.29 -0.20 9.37
N ALA A 108 3.13 -0.88 9.30
CA ALA A 108 1.86 -0.24 8.96
C ALA A 108 1.37 0.67 10.09
N ILE A 109 1.57 0.26 11.34
CA ILE A 109 1.23 1.05 12.53
C ILE A 109 2.08 2.32 12.58
N SER A 110 3.40 2.21 12.38
CA SER A 110 4.27 3.39 12.33
C SER A 110 3.89 4.34 11.19
N ALA A 111 3.63 3.81 9.99
CA ALA A 111 3.22 4.65 8.85
C ALA A 111 1.84 5.29 9.06
N LEU A 112 0.89 4.60 9.70
CA LEU A 112 -0.41 5.17 10.08
C LEU A 112 -0.25 6.29 11.12
N HIS A 113 0.56 6.08 12.15
CA HIS A 113 0.86 7.12 13.15
C HIS A 113 1.38 8.38 12.46
N ASP A 114 2.36 8.24 11.59
CA ASP A 114 2.93 9.33 10.80
C ASP A 114 1.89 10.06 9.94
N ALA A 115 0.98 9.32 9.30
CA ALA A 115 -0.11 9.90 8.52
C ALA A 115 -1.12 10.64 9.40
N LEU A 116 -1.41 10.13 10.61
CA LEU A 116 -2.31 10.76 11.58
C LEU A 116 -1.75 12.09 12.07
N ILE A 117 -0.47 12.14 12.45
CA ILE A 117 0.23 13.39 12.83
C ILE A 117 0.18 14.40 11.68
N LEU A 118 0.45 13.98 10.45
CA LEU A 118 0.39 14.84 9.28
C LEU A 118 -1.01 15.37 8.95
N SER A 119 -2.05 14.70 9.47
CA SER A 119 -3.46 15.09 9.32
C SER A 119 -4.03 15.84 10.52
N GLY A 120 -3.25 16.03 11.59
CA GLY A 120 -3.70 16.66 12.84
C GLY A 120 -4.62 15.78 13.70
N GLN A 121 -4.63 14.45 13.48
CA GLN A 121 -5.42 13.50 14.26
C GLN A 121 -4.61 12.99 15.47
N ASP A 122 -4.19 13.91 16.33
CA ASP A 122 -3.17 13.67 17.37
C ASP A 122 -3.64 12.71 18.48
N GLU A 123 -4.93 12.73 18.82
CA GLU A 123 -5.52 11.83 19.81
C GLU A 123 -5.38 10.37 19.36
N GLU A 124 -5.74 10.08 18.11
CA GLU A 124 -5.63 8.73 17.56
C GLU A 124 -4.17 8.33 17.36
N ALA A 125 -3.32 9.26 16.91
CA ALA A 125 -1.88 9.02 16.79
C ALA A 125 -1.27 8.61 18.13
N THR A 126 -1.69 9.24 19.23
CA THR A 126 -1.25 8.95 20.59
C THR A 126 -1.69 7.56 21.05
N VAL A 127 -2.95 7.18 20.79
CA VAL A 127 -3.44 5.83 21.07
C VAL A 127 -2.63 4.78 20.31
N LEU A 128 -2.36 5.04 19.03
CA LEU A 128 -1.61 4.14 18.17
C LEU A 128 -0.15 3.97 18.63
N LEU A 129 0.50 5.07 19.06
CA LEU A 129 1.85 5.05 19.60
C LEU A 129 1.95 4.25 20.89
N LYS A 130 0.99 4.42 21.82
CA LYS A 130 0.94 3.64 23.06
C LYS A 130 0.88 2.14 22.76
N ARG A 131 -0.01 1.74 21.85
CA ARG A 131 -0.11 0.35 21.39
C ARG A 131 1.20 -0.15 20.78
N LEU A 132 1.84 0.65 19.94
CA LEU A 132 3.12 0.28 19.31
C LEU A 132 4.20 0.00 20.36
N LEU A 133 4.34 0.89 21.34
CA LEU A 133 5.32 0.76 22.42
C LEU A 133 5.07 -0.48 23.29
N GLU A 134 3.81 -0.81 23.56
CA GLU A 134 3.45 -2.02 24.30
C GLU A 134 3.85 -3.30 23.55
N MET A 135 3.74 -3.31 22.21
CA MET A 135 4.10 -4.46 21.39
C MET A 135 5.61 -4.65 21.22
N THR A 136 6.36 -3.55 21.09
CA THR A 136 7.82 -3.60 20.90
C THR A 136 8.60 -3.69 22.21
N ARG A 137 7.90 -3.67 23.35
CA ARG A 137 8.51 -3.71 24.67
C ARG A 137 9.14 -5.09 24.94
N PRO A 138 10.35 -5.13 25.53
CA PRO A 138 10.85 -6.34 26.19
C PRO A 138 9.92 -6.75 27.37
N PRO A 139 9.70 -8.05 27.61
CA PRO A 139 8.90 -8.49 28.75
C PRO A 139 9.40 -7.91 30.08
N GLY A 140 8.49 -7.42 30.95
CA GLY A 140 8.80 -7.06 32.33
C GLY A 140 9.11 -5.59 32.65
N GLN A 141 9.03 -4.67 31.69
CA GLN A 141 9.11 -3.22 31.98
C GLN A 141 7.74 -2.52 31.83
N THR A 142 7.54 -1.38 32.48
CA THR A 142 6.38 -0.48 32.27
C THR A 142 6.86 0.84 31.67
N TYR A 143 6.16 1.33 30.65
CA TYR A 143 6.45 2.61 30.00
C TYR A 143 5.62 3.66 30.70
N GLN A 144 6.29 4.55 31.44
CA GLN A 144 5.68 5.76 31.95
C GLN A 144 5.83 6.83 30.87
N VAL A 145 4.70 7.36 30.38
CA VAL A 145 4.71 8.53 29.50
C VAL A 145 5.31 9.69 30.33
N PRO A 146 6.42 10.31 29.91
CA PRO A 146 6.97 11.45 30.63
C PRO A 146 5.91 12.55 30.73
N PRO A 147 5.77 13.24 31.88
CA PRO A 147 4.94 14.42 31.95
C PRO A 147 5.48 15.45 30.95
N GLY A 148 4.60 15.97 30.10
CA GLY A 148 4.90 17.00 29.11
C GLY A 148 5.02 18.40 29.70
#